data_AF-S4PUW2-F1
#
_entry.id   AF-S4PUW2-F1
#
_cell.length_a   1.000
_cell.length_b   1.000
_cell.length_c   1.000
_cell.angle_alpha   90.00
_cell.angle_beta   90.00
_cell.angle_gamma   90.00
#
_symmetry.space_group_name_H-M   'P 1'
#
loop_
_entity.id
_entity.type
_entity.pdbx_description
1 polymer ?
#
loop_
_entity_poly.entity_id
_entity_poly.type
_entity_poly.pdbx_seq_one_letter_code
_entity_poly.pdbx_strand_id
1 'polypeptide(L)'
;ESCSIGEAGPFEQSRLLVSQLGTLGAARRPHAQLLRRSDRLLRELRNLDAQRCRETHKVAVIYVGKGQETRNEILSNRCGSSAYEAFLSAL
;
A
#
# COMPACT_ATOMS: atom_id res chain seq x y z
N GLU A 1 -28.32 36.61 20.29
CA GLU A 1 -27.64 35.64 21.17
C GLU A 1 -26.23 35.44 20.65
N SER A 2 -25.26 35.76 21.50
CA SER A 2 -23.83 35.80 21.20
C SER A 2 -23.27 34.39 21.07
N CYS A 3 -22.79 34.04 19.87
CA CYS A 3 -21.95 32.86 19.65
C CYS A 3 -20.66 33.03 20.46
N SER A 4 -20.57 32.33 21.59
CA SER A 4 -19.31 32.04 22.24
C SER A 4 -18.42 31.30 21.24
N ILE A 5 -17.34 31.94 20.79
CA ILE A 5 -16.25 31.29 20.06
C ILE A 5 -15.65 30.31 21.06
N GLY A 6 -16.13 29.06 21.02
CA GLY A 6 -15.62 27.99 21.85
C GLY A 6 -14.13 27.81 21.55
N GLU A 7 -13.32 27.76 22.60
CA GLU A 7 -11.93 27.32 22.51
C GLU A 7 -11.86 26.07 21.63
N ALA A 8 -10.99 26.08 20.62
CA ALA A 8 -10.82 24.97 19.70
C ALA A 8 -10.40 23.73 20.48
N GLY A 9 -11.38 22.88 20.82
CA GLY A 9 -11.15 21.66 21.55
C GLY A 9 -10.19 20.75 20.77
N PRO A 10 -9.41 19.89 21.46
CA PRO A 10 -8.51 18.98 20.78
C PRO A 10 -9.26 18.18 19.71
N PHE A 11 -8.66 18.06 18.53
CA PHE A 11 -9.20 17.35 17.36
C PHE A 11 -10.39 18.01 16.63
N GLU A 12 -10.64 19.31 16.79
CA GLU A 12 -11.73 20.00 16.08
C GLU A 12 -11.68 19.82 14.55
N GLN A 13 -10.49 19.92 13.96
CA GLN A 13 -10.29 19.69 12.52
C GLN A 13 -10.65 18.25 12.11
N SER A 14 -10.29 17.26 12.94
CA SER A 14 -10.65 15.86 12.71
C SER A 14 -12.17 15.65 12.81
N ARG A 15 -12.84 16.33 13.74
CA ARG A 15 -14.30 16.30 13.87
C ARG A 15 -15.00 16.85 12.63
N LEU A 16 -14.55 17.98 12.11
CA LEU A 16 -15.06 18.58 10.89
C LEU A 16 -14.86 17.65 9.68
N LEU A 17 -13.66 17.07 9.53
CA LEU A 17 -13.36 16.12 8.47
C LEU A 17 -14.28 14.88 8.53
N VAL A 18 -14.42 14.26 9.71
CA VAL A 18 -15.28 13.09 9.90
C VAL A 18 -16.73 13.41 9.58
N SER A 19 -17.20 14.61 9.94
CA SER A 19 -18.53 15.12 9.59
C SER A 19 -18.70 15.28 8.08
N GLN A 20 -17.72 15.87 7.39
CA GLN A 20 -17.74 16.07 5.94
C GLN A 20 -17.70 14.76 5.16
N LEU A 21 -16.96 13.76 5.63
CA LEU A 21 -16.90 12.43 5.01
C LEU A 21 -18.18 11.60 5.22
N GLY A 22 -19.11 12.06 6.07
CA GLY A 22 -20.37 11.37 6.36
C GLY A 22 -20.21 9.98 6.97
N THR A 23 -19.01 9.64 7.47
CA THR A 23 -18.64 8.30 7.95
C THR A 23 -19.41 7.90 9.21
N LEU A 24 -19.85 8.88 10.00
CA LEU A 24 -20.70 8.70 11.19
C LEU A 24 -22.15 9.15 10.95
N GLY A 25 -22.55 9.38 9.70
CA GLY A 25 -23.93 9.68 9.33
C GLY A 25 -24.85 8.47 9.51
N ALA A 26 -26.14 8.67 9.74
CA ALA A 26 -27.09 7.60 10.09
C ALA A 26 -27.04 6.38 9.14
N ALA A 27 -26.85 6.60 7.84
CA ALA A 27 -26.74 5.55 6.83
C ALA A 27 -25.45 4.70 6.95
N ARG A 28 -24.35 5.27 7.45
CA ARG A 28 -23.04 4.61 7.56
C ARG A 28 -22.68 4.15 8.97
N ARG A 29 -23.40 4.65 9.99
CA ARG A 29 -23.29 4.22 11.40
C ARG A 29 -23.28 2.70 11.60
N PRO A 30 -24.11 1.86 10.93
CA PRO A 30 -24.04 0.42 11.15
C PRO A 30 -22.71 -0.22 10.73
N HIS A 31 -21.92 0.48 9.89
CA HIS A 31 -20.59 0.04 9.46
C HIS A 31 -19.44 0.68 10.27
N ALA A 32 -19.75 1.58 11.20
CA ALA A 32 -18.75 2.22 12.06
C ALA A 32 -18.66 1.48 13.41
N GLN A 33 -17.55 0.78 13.62
CA GLN A 33 -17.31 0.05 14.86
C GLN A 33 -16.29 0.79 15.73
N LEU A 34 -16.66 1.04 16.99
CA LEU A 34 -15.72 1.58 17.96
C LEU A 34 -14.81 0.45 18.47
N LEU A 35 -13.53 0.54 18.17
CA LEU A 35 -12.55 -0.47 18.59
C LEU A 35 -12.02 -0.15 19.99
N ARG A 36 -11.92 -1.17 20.85
CA ARG A 36 -11.29 -1.03 22.18
C ARG A 36 -9.79 -0.82 22.01
N ARG A 37 -9.26 0.23 22.63
CA ARG A 37 -7.82 0.47 22.68
C ARG A 37 -7.11 -0.69 23.38
N SER A 38 -6.16 -1.31 22.68
CA SER A 38 -5.29 -2.37 23.20
C SER A 38 -3.90 -2.25 22.57
N ASP A 39 -2.86 -2.76 23.23
CA ASP A 39 -1.50 -2.71 22.69
C ASP A 39 -1.37 -3.50 21.39
N ARG A 40 -2.15 -4.60 21.26
CA ARG A 40 -2.22 -5.38 20.02
C ARG A 40 -2.78 -4.54 18.87
N LEU A 41 -3.90 -3.86 19.08
CA LEU A 41 -4.52 -3.00 18.07
C LEU A 41 -3.56 -1.88 17.62
N LEU A 42 -2.87 -1.24 18.57
CA LEU A 42 -1.93 -0.17 18.25
C LEU A 42 -0.73 -0.67 17.42
N ARG A 43 -0.23 -1.89 17.68
CA ARG A 43 0.83 -2.49 16.85
C ARG A 43 0.34 -2.84 15.45
N GLU A 44 -0.83 -3.45 15.33
CA GLU A 44 -1.42 -3.80 14.03
C GLU A 44 -1.68 -2.55 13.18
N LEU A 45 -2.17 -1.46 13.79
CA LEU A 45 -2.39 -0.20 13.09
C LEU A 45 -1.07 0.42 12.59
N ARG A 46 0.00 0.41 13.40
CA ARG A 46 1.32 0.85 12.96
C ARG A 46 1.86 0.01 11.80
N ASN A 47 1.64 -1.30 11.84
CA ASN A 47 2.04 -2.19 10.75
C ASN A 47 1.28 -1.88 9.46
N LEU A 48 -0.03 -1.57 9.57
CA LEU A 48 -0.85 -1.16 8.45
C LEU A 48 -0.38 0.18 7.86
N ASP A 49 -0.09 1.17 8.70
CA ASP A 49 0.41 2.48 8.29
C ASP A 49 1.80 2.37 7.63
N ALA A 50 2.62 1.42 8.09
CA ALA A 50 3.94 1.14 7.50
C ALA A 50 3.85 0.43 6.13
N GLN A 51 2.70 -0.17 5.78
CA GLN A 51 2.54 -0.93 4.55
C GLN A 51 2.38 0.01 3.34
N ARG A 52 3.51 0.41 2.76
CA ARG A 52 3.61 1.36 1.63
C ARG A 52 3.09 0.80 0.29
N CYS A 53 3.22 -0.51 0.05
CA CYS A 53 2.79 -1.16 -1.18
C CYS A 53 1.67 -2.16 -0.87
N ARG A 54 0.48 -1.92 -1.44
CA ARG A 54 -0.68 -2.80 -1.32
C ARG A 54 -0.68 -3.94 -2.34
N GLU A 55 0.13 -3.81 -3.39
CA GLU A 55 0.26 -4.80 -4.45
C GLU A 55 1.73 -4.90 -4.86
N THR A 56 2.24 -6.12 -5.01
CA THR A 56 3.63 -6.38 -5.41
C THR A 56 3.60 -7.44 -6.49
N HIS A 57 4.06 -7.07 -7.69
CA HIS A 57 4.22 -8.01 -8.80
C HIS A 57 5.69 -8.38 -8.93
N LYS A 58 6.01 -9.66 -8.76
CA LYS A 58 7.34 -10.20 -9.04
C LYS A 58 7.32 -10.82 -10.42
N VAL A 59 8.13 -10.28 -11.31
CA VAL A 59 8.31 -10.80 -12.67
C VAL A 59 9.74 -11.25 -12.82
N ALA A 60 9.93 -12.47 -13.34
CA ALA A 60 11.24 -12.99 -13.68
C ALA A 60 11.41 -12.95 -15.20
N VAL A 61 12.54 -12.40 -15.65
CA VAL A 61 12.95 -12.38 -17.06
C VAL A 61 14.15 -13.30 -17.19
N ILE A 62 14.10 -14.26 -18.12
CA ILE A 62 15.16 -15.25 -18.33
C ILE A 62 15.60 -15.19 -19.80
N TYR A 63 16.91 -15.19 -20.03
CA TYR A 63 17.50 -15.29 -21.36
C TYR A 63 17.66 -16.75 -21.78
N VAL A 64 17.16 -17.12 -22.96
CA VAL A 64 17.35 -18.43 -23.58
C VAL A 64 18.13 -18.25 -24.87
N GLY A 65 19.33 -18.83 -24.91
CA GLY A 65 20.20 -18.82 -26.08
C GLY A 65 19.78 -19.85 -27.14
N LYS A 66 20.29 -19.71 -28.36
CA LYS A 66 20.01 -20.64 -29.47
C LYS A 66 20.51 -22.04 -29.12
N GLY A 67 19.62 -23.03 -29.20
CA GLY A 67 19.94 -24.43 -28.93
C GLY A 67 20.07 -24.79 -27.44
N GLN A 68 19.74 -23.88 -26.53
CA GLN A 68 19.63 -24.21 -25.11
C GLN A 68 18.25 -24.78 -24.84
N GLU A 69 18.21 -26.02 -24.35
CA GLU A 69 16.96 -26.72 -24.07
C GLU A 69 16.89 -27.18 -22.61
N THR A 70 18.03 -27.27 -21.94
CA THR A 70 18.09 -27.73 -20.56
C THR A 70 18.09 -26.57 -19.56
N ARG A 71 17.47 -26.80 -18.39
CA ARG A 71 17.43 -25.81 -17.30
C ARG A 71 18.81 -25.31 -16.89
N ASN A 72 19.79 -26.20 -16.79
CA ASN A 72 21.13 -25.84 -16.33
C ASN A 72 21.84 -24.92 -17.34
N GLU A 73 21.68 -25.17 -18.64
CA GLU A 73 22.23 -24.31 -19.68
C GLU A 73 21.62 -22.91 -19.61
N ILE A 74 20.28 -22.82 -19.50
CA ILE A 74 19.56 -21.55 -19.47
C ILE A 74 19.92 -20.71 -18.24
N LEU A 75 19.96 -21.33 -17.05
CA LEU A 75 20.23 -20.62 -15.78
C LEU A 75 21.71 -20.35 -15.53
N SER A 76 22.63 -20.96 -16.30
CA SER A 76 24.07 -20.71 -16.20
C SER A 76 24.58 -19.65 -17.17
N ASN A 77 23.68 -19.04 -17.95
CA ASN A 77 24.00 -17.92 -18.84
C ASN A 77 24.68 -16.77 -18.07
N ARG A 78 25.87 -16.37 -18.54
CA ARG A 78 26.63 -15.24 -17.96
C ARG A 78 26.29 -13.89 -18.57
N CYS A 79 25.81 -13.88 -19.81
CA CYS A 79 25.45 -12.68 -20.57
C CYS A 79 24.34 -13.01 -21.57
N GLY A 80 23.46 -12.03 -21.86
CA GLY A 80 22.45 -12.15 -22.91
C GLY A 80 22.96 -11.70 -24.29
N SER A 81 22.03 -11.63 -25.24
CA SER A 81 22.30 -11.00 -26.54
C SER A 81 22.23 -9.47 -26.44
N SER A 82 22.81 -8.76 -27.43
CA SER A 82 22.71 -7.29 -27.49
C SER A 82 21.27 -6.77 -27.42
N ALA A 83 20.32 -7.46 -28.09
CA ALA A 83 18.90 -7.11 -28.03
C ALA A 83 18.28 -7.35 -26.65
N TYR A 84 18.71 -8.41 -25.93
CA TYR A 84 18.26 -8.69 -24.57
C TYR A 84 18.76 -7.62 -23.58
N GLU A 85 20.03 -7.25 -23.66
CA GLU A 85 20.60 -6.18 -22.82
C GLU A 85 19.95 -4.83 -23.11
N ALA A 86 19.68 -4.52 -24.38
CA ALA A 86 18.94 -3.31 -24.77
C ALA A 86 17.51 -3.31 -24.19
N PHE A 87 16.82 -4.45 -24.19
CA PHE A 87 15.51 -4.59 -23.55
C PHE A 87 15.58 -4.36 -22.04
N LEU A 88 16.55 -4.96 -21.34
CA LEU A 88 16.73 -4.79 -19.90
C LEU A 88 17.04 -3.34 -19.51
N SER A 89 17.78 -2.61 -20.34
CA SER A 89 18.08 -1.19 -20.09
C SER A 89 16.85 -0.28 -20.18
N ALA A 90 15.78 -0.73 -20.80
CA ALA A 90 14.54 0.02 -21.00
C ALA A 90 13.40 -0.40 -20.04
N LEU A 91 13.66 -1.34 -19.13
CA LEU A 91 12.71 -1.86 -18.14
C LEU A 91 12.80 -1.09 -16.81
#